data_AF-A0A935NAZ6-F1
#
_entry.id   AF-A0A935NAZ6-F1
#
_cell.length_a   1.000
_cell.length_b   1.000
_cell.length_c   1.000
_cell.angle_alpha   90.00
_cell.angle_beta   90.00
_cell.angle_gamma   90.00
#
_symmetry.space_group_name_H-M   'P 1'
#
loop_
_entity.id
_entity.type
_entity.pdbx_description
1 polymer ?
#
loop_
_entity_poly.entity_id
_entity_poly.type
_entity_poly.pdbx_seq_one_letter_code
_entity_poly.pdbx_strand_id
1 'polypeptide(L)' 'MIVKPFGKIVDVLQQDIVPENKYQNWMELQKHLFERFPELKNEHYLVAINHKIISEKENPDLQSGDEIALLPPFSGG' A
#
# COMPACT_ATOMS: atom_id res chain seq x y z
N MET A 1 1.80 -1.40 -11.78
CA MET A 1 1.14 -0.83 -10.60
C MET A 1 2.11 0.10 -9.91
N ILE A 2 1.62 1.02 -9.10
CA ILE A 2 2.43 1.93 -8.27
C ILE A 2 1.86 1.99 -6.86
N VAL A 3 2.74 1.96 -5.86
CA VAL A 3 2.39 2.13 -4.45
C VAL A 3 2.84 3.52 -4.01
N LYS A 4 1.91 4.33 -3.53
CA LYS A 4 2.12 5.72 -3.12
C LYS A 4 1.95 5.88 -1.62
N PRO A 5 3.00 6.24 -0.87
CA PRO A 5 2.87 6.57 0.54
C PRO A 5 2.29 7.98 0.74
N PHE A 6 1.49 8.16 1.79
CA PHE A 6 0.97 9.46 2.21
C PHE A 6 1.21 9.71 3.70
N GLY A 7 1.29 10.98 4.09
CA GLY A 7 1.50 11.41 5.47
C GLY A 7 2.73 10.74 6.10
N LYS A 8 2.60 10.26 7.34
CA LYS A 8 3.69 9.58 8.07
C LYS A 8 4.24 8.33 7.38
N ILE A 9 3.49 7.73 6.45
CA ILE A 9 3.95 6.54 5.71
C ILE A 9 5.06 6.90 4.71
N VAL A 10 5.15 8.18 4.33
CA VAL A 10 6.26 8.71 3.51
C VAL A 10 7.59 8.57 4.26
N ASP A 11 7.62 8.68 5.59
CA ASP A 11 8.86 8.53 6.36
C ASP A 11 9.41 7.09 6.29
N VAL A 12 8.51 6.10 6.12
CA VAL A 12 8.85 4.67 6.02
C VAL A 12 9.28 4.30 4.61
N LEU A 13 8.51 4.69 3.58
CA LEU A 13 8.77 4.29 2.19
C LEU A 13 9.70 5.25 1.44
N GLN A 14 9.82 6.49 1.92
CA GLN A 14 10.60 7.62 1.38
C GLN A 14 10.23 8.09 -0.03
N GLN A 15 9.63 7.22 -0.84
CA GLN A 15 9.27 7.46 -2.23
C GLN A 15 8.18 6.47 -2.68
N ASP A 16 7.61 6.74 -3.85
CA ASP A 16 6.74 5.81 -4.54
C ASP A 16 7.49 4.50 -4.87
N ILE A 17 6.79 3.37 -4.76
CA ILE A 17 7.33 2.06 -5.12
C ILE A 17 6.66 1.59 -6.39
N VAL A 18 7.47 1.16 -7.35
CA VAL A 18 7.01 0.45 -8.56
C VAL A 18 7.41 -1.01 -8.40
N PRO A 19 6.50 -1.89 -7.92
CA PRO A 19 6.79 -3.30 -7.76
C PRO A 19 6.98 -3.97 -9.13
N GLU A 20 7.75 -5.07 -9.16
CA GLU A 20 7.75 -5.97 -10.32
C GLU A 20 6.34 -6.49 -10.60
N ASN A 21 5.96 -6.68 -11.87
CA ASN A 21 4.64 -7.16 -12.29
C ASN A 21 4.39 -8.67 -12.00
N LYS A 22 4.92 -9.19 -10.89
CA LYS A 22 4.77 -10.60 -10.46
C LYS A 22 3.74 -10.81 -9.35
N TYR A 23 3.32 -9.75 -8.67
CA TYR A 23 2.34 -9.82 -7.59
C TYR A 23 0.93 -9.80 -8.18
N GLN A 24 0.14 -10.85 -7.93
CA GLN A 24 -1.19 -11.00 -8.52
C GLN A 24 -2.29 -10.36 -7.67
N ASN A 25 -2.06 -10.19 -6.37
CA ASN A 25 -3.06 -9.67 -5.43
C ASN A 25 -2.41 -8.82 -4.33
N TRP A 26 -3.24 -8.09 -3.59
CA TRP A 26 -2.80 -7.20 -2.52
C TRP A 26 -1.96 -7.91 -1.45
N MET A 27 -2.36 -9.11 -1.02
CA MET A 27 -1.70 -9.83 0.07
C MET A 27 -0.26 -10.23 -0.28
N GLU A 28 -0.01 -10.67 -1.52
CA GLU A 28 1.34 -10.96 -2.02
C GLU A 28 2.23 -9.72 -2.03
N LEU A 29 1.71 -8.62 -2.55
CA LEU A 29 2.43 -7.35 -2.58
C LEU A 29 2.70 -6.82 -1.17
N GLN A 30 1.69 -6.86 -0.30
CA GLN A 30 1.80 -6.42 1.09
C GLN A 30 2.87 -7.21 1.84
N LYS A 31 2.92 -8.53 1.66
CA LYS A 31 3.98 -9.37 2.24
C LYS A 31 5.36 -8.90 1.78
N HIS A 32 5.52 -8.62 0.49
CA HIS A 32 6.79 -8.11 -0.03
C HIS A 32 7.16 -6.74 0.55
N LEU A 33 6.19 -5.81 0.63
CA LEU A 33 6.39 -4.50 1.26
C LEU A 33 6.84 -4.64 2.71
N PHE A 34 6.25 -5.57 3.45
CA PHE A 34 6.61 -5.89 4.84
C PHE A 34 7.96 -6.56 5.03
N GLU A 35 8.45 -7.32 4.05
CA GLU A 35 9.80 -7.87 4.04
C GLU A 35 10.84 -6.78 3.76
N ARG A 36 10.50 -5.84 2.87
CA ARG A 36 11.39 -4.75 2.45
C ARG A 36 11.40 -3.57 3.43
N PHE A 37 10.25 -3.27 4.04
CA PHE A 37 10.03 -2.17 4.97
C PHE A 37 9.36 -2.72 6.24
N PRO A 38 10.12 -3.39 7.15
CA PRO A 38 9.56 -3.99 8.35
C PRO A 38 8.81 -3.00 9.25
N GLU A 39 9.23 -1.73 9.27
CA GLU A 39 8.61 -0.64 10.02
C GLU A 39 7.16 -0.39 9.60
N LEU A 40 6.80 -0.67 8.34
CA LEU A 40 5.43 -0.54 7.83
C LEU A 40 4.43 -1.41 8.60
N LYS A 41 4.87 -2.53 9.19
CA LYS A 41 4.03 -3.41 10.02
C LYS A 41 3.54 -2.75 11.30
N ASN A 42 4.29 -1.76 11.80
CA ASN A 42 3.97 -1.05 13.04
C ASN A 42 3.12 0.19 12.79
N GLU A 43 2.91 0.55 11.51
CA GLU A 43 2.12 1.70 11.14
C GLU A 43 0.65 1.36 10.97
N HIS A 44 -0.21 2.18 11.57
CA HIS A 44 -1.63 2.20 11.22
C HIS A 44 -1.85 3.02 9.96
N TYR A 45 -2.39 2.39 8.92
CA TYR A 45 -2.76 3.03 7.65
C TYR A 45 -3.96 2.32 7.00
N LEU A 46 -4.64 3.03 6.11
CA LEU A 46 -5.66 2.52 5.21
C LEU A 46 -5.03 2.23 3.85
N VAL A 47 -5.58 1.26 3.15
CA VAL A 47 -5.18 0.92 1.78
C VAL A 47 -6.30 1.31 0.84
N ALA A 48 -5.98 2.07 -0.20
CA ALA A 48 -6.90 2.33 -1.29
C ALA A 48 -6.30 1.86 -2.61
N ILE A 49 -7.11 1.17 -3.43
CA ILE A 49 -6.74 0.75 -4.77
C ILE A 49 -7.65 1.46 -5.75
N ASN A 50 -7.08 2.18 -6.71
CA ASN A 50 -7.81 2.99 -7.68
C ASN A 50 -8.86 3.89 -7.01
N HIS A 51 -8.44 4.61 -5.97
CA HIS A 51 -9.26 5.52 -5.15
C HIS A 51 -10.37 4.86 -4.30
N LYS A 52 -10.43 3.53 -4.23
CA LYS A 52 -11.37 2.81 -3.38
C LYS A 52 -10.65 2.20 -2.19
N ILE A 53 -11.07 2.58 -0.98
CA ILE A 53 -10.55 1.97 0.26
C ILE A 53 -10.99 0.52 0.31
N ILE A 54 -10.04 -0.37 0.60
CA ILE A 54 -10.28 -1.78 0.83
C ILE A 54 -10.15 -2.08 2.32
N SER A 55 -10.97 -3.01 2.81
CA SER A 55 -10.85 -3.52 4.17
C SER A 55 -9.65 -4.47 4.31
N GLU A 56 -9.15 -4.65 5.53
CA GLU A 56 -8.01 -5.55 5.81
C GLU A 56 -8.26 -7.02 5.44
N LYS A 57 -9.53 -7.42 5.28
CA LYS A 57 -9.92 -8.78 4.89
C LYS A 57 -10.06 -8.95 3.38
N GLU A 58 -10.06 -7.86 2.63
CA GLU A 58 -10.12 -7.90 1.17
C GLU A 58 -8.75 -8.22 0.59
N ASN A 59 -8.75 -9.07 -0.43
CA ASN A 59 -7.55 -9.39 -1.20
C ASN A 59 -7.84 -9.26 -2.70
N PRO A 60 -8.01 -8.03 -3.21
CA PRO A 60 -8.28 -7.81 -4.62
C PRO A 60 -7.09 -8.21 -5.49
N ASP A 61 -7.38 -8.66 -6.71
CA ASP A 61 -6.39 -8.84 -7.76
C ASP A 61 -5.81 -7.50 -8.18
N LEU A 62 -4.52 -7.50 -8.50
CA LEU A 62 -3.76 -6.33 -8.93
C LEU A 62 -3.44 -6.41 -10.43
N GLN A 63 -3.48 -5.25 -11.08
CA GLN A 63 -3.18 -5.08 -12.49
C GLN A 63 -1.99 -4.13 -12.69
N SER A 64 -1.33 -4.24 -13.84
CA SER A 64 -0.15 -3.41 -14.17
C SER A 64 -0.44 -1.90 -14.18
N GLY A 65 -1.70 -1.46 -14.21
CA GLY A 65 -2.09 -0.06 -14.14
C GLY A 65 -2.54 0.44 -12.76
N ASP A 66 -2.65 -0.44 -11.76
CA ASP A 66 -3.27 -0.06 -10.50
C ASP A 66 -2.44 0.95 -9.70
N GLU A 67 -3.14 1.93 -9.13
CA GLU A 67 -2.61 2.85 -8.14
C GLU A 67 -3.04 2.40 -6.76
N ILE A 68 -2.06 2.21 -5.87
CA ILE A 68 -2.25 1.73 -4.51
C ILE A 68 -1.77 2.81 -3.55
N ALA A 69 -2.68 3.44 -2.81
CA ALA A 69 -2.36 4.47 -1.84
C ALA A 69 -2.31 3.90 -0.43
N LEU A 70 -1.24 4.20 0.30
CA LEU A 70 -1.11 3.91 1.73
C LEU A 70 -1.36 5.20 2.50
N LEU A 71 -2.55 5.32 3.08
CA LEU A 71 -3.06 6.55 3.68
C LEU A 71 -2.98 6.46 5.20
N PRO A 72 -2.50 7.49 5.92
CA PRO A 72 -2.67 7.51 7.38
C PRO A 72 -4.16 7.49 7.73
N PRO A 73 -4.57 7.00 8.92
CA PRO A 73 -5.94 7.11 9.37
C PRO A 73 -6.38 8.58 9.28
N PHE A 74 -7.62 8.79 8.83
CA PHE A 74 -8.16 10.13 8.57
C PHE A 74 -7.90 11.04 9.77
N SER A 75 -7.03 12.02 9.56
CA SER A 75 -6.88 13.17 10.44
C SER A 75 -7.93 14.17 9.97
N GLY A 76 -9.16 14.03 10.48
CA GLY A 76 -10.20 15.01 10.22
C GLY A 76 -9.68 16.41 10.53
N GLY A 77 -9.85 17.34 9.59
CA GLY A 77 -9.64 18.77 9.81
C GLY A 77 -10.68 19.35 10.75
#